data_AF-A0A699XK62-F1
#
_entry.id   AF-A0A699XK62-F1
#
_cell.length_a   1.000
_cell.length_b   1.000
_cell.length_c   1.000
_cell.angle_alpha   90.00
_cell.angle_beta   90.00
_cell.angle_gamma   90.00
#
_symmetry.space_group_name_H-M   'P 1'
#
loop_
_entity.id
_entity.type
_entity.pdbx_description
1 polymer ?
#
loop_
_entity_poly.entity_id
_entity_poly.type
_entity_poly.pdbx_seq_one_letter_code
_entity_poly.pdbx_strand_id
1 'polypeptide(L)'
;DLIQFHGDETPEQCEGYHRPYIKALRVQAGDDIAASCDLYDKASGILLDTYVAGVPGGTGETFDWALIPKHLSKPIILAGGLTSANVS
;
A
#
# COMPACT_ATOMS: atom_id res chain seq x y z
N ASP A 1 7.60 10.30 -15.69
CA ASP A 1 7.94 10.50 -14.26
C ASP A 1 6.70 10.42 -13.39
N LEU A 2 6.83 9.78 -12.23
CA LEU A 2 5.77 9.55 -11.26
C LEU A 2 6.32 9.81 -9.85
N ILE A 3 5.48 10.34 -8.96
CA ILE A 3 5.83 10.57 -7.55
C ILE A 3 5.32 9.41 -6.71
N GLN A 4 6.13 8.93 -5.76
CA GLN A 4 5.67 7.95 -4.78
C GLN A 4 5.68 8.55 -3.39
N PHE A 5 4.50 8.63 -2.78
CA PHE A 5 4.32 9.16 -1.42
C PHE A 5 4.31 8.01 -0.42
N HIS A 6 5.11 8.12 0.64
CA HIS A 6 5.31 7.10 1.68
C HIS A 6 4.99 7.59 3.10
N GLY A 7 4.68 8.87 3.26
CA GLY A 7 4.34 9.46 4.54
C GLY A 7 2.85 9.45 4.81
N ASP A 8 2.43 10.34 5.70
CA ASP A 8 1.04 10.52 6.09
C ASP A 8 0.31 11.56 5.22
N GLU A 9 0.79 11.81 4.00
CA GLU A 9 0.22 12.82 3.12
C GLU A 9 -1.24 12.51 2.79
N THR A 10 -2.11 13.50 2.91
CA THR A 10 -3.53 13.39 2.53
C THR A 10 -3.69 13.36 1.00
N PRO A 11 -4.86 12.91 0.48
CA PRO A 11 -5.14 12.95 -0.95
C PRO A 11 -4.92 14.33 -1.58
N GLU A 12 -5.35 15.39 -0.91
CA GLU A 12 -5.22 16.77 -1.39
C GLU A 12 -3.76 17.20 -1.47
N GLN A 13 -2.93 16.77 -0.51
CA GLN A 13 -1.50 17.04 -0.52
C GLN A 13 -0.81 16.33 -1.68
N CYS A 14 -1.17 15.07 -1.95
CA CYS A 14 -0.64 14.32 -3.09
C CYS A 14 -1.04 14.97 -4.42
N GLU A 15 -2.31 15.39 -4.54
CA GLU A 15 -2.85 16.01 -5.74
C GLU A 15 -2.29 17.41 -6.02
N GLY A 16 -1.92 18.16 -4.97
CA GLY A 16 -1.32 19.49 -5.08
C GLY A 16 -0.01 19.55 -5.87
N TYR A 17 0.65 18.40 -6.11
CA TYR A 17 1.85 18.33 -6.95
C TYR A 17 1.53 18.28 -8.45
N HIS A 18 0.25 18.16 -8.83
CA HIS A 18 -0.22 18.14 -10.22
C HIS A 18 0.54 17.15 -11.12
N ARG A 19 0.89 15.98 -10.56
CA ARG A 19 1.62 14.91 -11.24
C ARG A 19 1.02 13.55 -10.92
N PRO A 20 1.12 12.56 -11.82
CA PRO A 20 0.76 11.18 -11.51
C PRO A 20 1.54 10.69 -10.29
N TYR A 21 0.83 10.01 -9.38
CA TYR A 21 1.43 9.52 -8.15
C TYR A 21 0.95 8.13 -7.76
N ILE A 22 1.78 7.43 -6.97
CA ILE A 22 1.42 6.24 -6.21
C ILE A 22 1.44 6.61 -4.74
N LYS A 23 0.43 6.15 -3.99
CA LYS A 23 0.40 6.27 -2.53
C LYS A 23 0.76 4.93 -1.91
N ALA A 24 1.75 4.91 -1.03
CA ALA A 24 2.02 3.79 -0.16
C ALA A 24 1.12 3.87 1.08
N LEU A 25 0.43 2.78 1.37
CA LEU A 25 -0.41 2.59 2.54
C LEU A 25 0.19 1.48 3.38
N ARG A 26 0.41 1.76 4.65
CA ARG A 26 0.78 0.74 5.64
C ARG A 26 -0.48 0.02 6.03
N VAL A 27 -0.51 -1.30 5.81
CA VAL A 27 -1.69 -2.12 6.13
C VAL A 27 -1.38 -3.08 7.26
N GLN A 28 -2.39 -3.28 8.11
CA GLN A 28 -2.40 -4.21 9.23
C GLN A 28 -3.65 -5.10 9.16
N ALA A 29 -3.62 -6.22 9.86
CA ALA A 29 -4.77 -7.12 9.94
C ALA A 29 -5.98 -6.38 10.55
N GLY A 30 -7.09 -6.35 9.81
CA GLY A 30 -8.32 -5.66 10.21
C GLY A 30 -8.53 -4.29 9.57
N ASP A 31 -7.56 -3.76 8.83
CA ASP A 31 -7.74 -2.51 8.09
C ASP A 31 -8.72 -2.66 6.93
N ASP A 32 -9.51 -1.61 6.70
CA ASP A 32 -10.33 -1.51 5.50
C ASP A 32 -9.50 -0.98 4.33
N ILE A 33 -8.85 -1.92 3.64
CA ILE A 33 -7.99 -1.64 2.48
C ILE A 33 -8.81 -1.02 1.34
N ALA A 34 -10.06 -1.44 1.15
CA ALA A 34 -10.91 -0.94 0.09
C ALA A 34 -11.25 0.53 0.31
N ALA A 35 -11.71 0.88 1.52
CA ALA A 35 -11.97 2.26 1.89
C ALA A 35 -10.70 3.13 1.77
N SER A 36 -9.54 2.58 2.13
CA SER A 36 -8.27 3.29 2.01
C SER A 36 -7.87 3.51 0.54
N CYS A 37 -8.12 2.55 -0.36
CA CYS A 37 -7.92 2.74 -1.79
C CYS A 37 -8.88 3.79 -2.38
N ASP A 38 -10.14 3.78 -1.94
CA ASP A 38 -11.16 4.72 -2.39
C ASP A 38 -10.86 6.16 -1.93
N LEU A 39 -10.19 6.33 -0.79
CA LEU A 39 -9.73 7.64 -0.33
C LEU A 39 -8.71 8.28 -1.29
N TYR A 40 -7.90 7.46 -1.98
CA TYR A 40 -6.90 7.92 -2.95
C TYR A 40 -7.35 7.63 -4.39
N ASP A 41 -8.57 8.03 -4.73
CA ASP A 41 -9.19 7.79 -6.03
C ASP A 41 -8.46 8.46 -7.22
N LYS A 42 -7.58 9.44 -6.99
CA LYS A 42 -6.73 10.04 -8.03
C LYS A 42 -5.35 9.40 -8.15
N ALA A 43 -4.97 8.51 -7.23
CA ALA A 43 -3.73 7.78 -7.35
C ALA A 43 -3.74 6.93 -8.64
N SER A 44 -2.57 6.84 -9.28
CA SER A 44 -2.34 5.93 -10.40
C SER A 44 -2.22 4.48 -9.95
N GLY A 45 -1.89 4.26 -8.68
CA GLY A 45 -1.85 2.97 -8.03
C GLY A 45 -1.61 3.11 -6.53
N ILE A 46 -1.85 2.04 -5.80
CA ILE A 46 -1.64 1.96 -4.36
C ILE A 46 -0.57 0.92 -4.09
N LEU A 47 0.43 1.27 -3.29
CA LEU A 47 1.39 0.32 -2.77
C LEU A 47 0.97 -0.08 -1.36
N LEU A 48 0.71 -1.36 -1.14
CA LEU A 48 0.41 -1.89 0.19
C LEU A 48 1.71 -2.40 0.80
N ASP A 49 2.15 -1.74 1.86
CA ASP A 49 3.38 -2.07 2.58
C ASP A 49 3.03 -2.75 3.92
N THR A 50 3.62 -3.91 4.17
CA THR A 50 3.40 -4.65 5.42
C THR A 50 4.18 -3.97 6.55
N TYR A 51 3.51 -3.19 7.38
CA TYR A 51 4.17 -2.60 8.55
C TYR A 51 4.31 -3.64 9.66
N VAL A 52 5.54 -4.10 9.90
CA VAL A 52 5.88 -4.94 11.05
C VAL A 52 6.53 -4.07 12.12
N ALA A 53 5.78 -3.77 13.19
CA ALA A 53 6.29 -2.97 14.29
C ALA A 53 7.40 -3.72 15.06
N GLY A 54 8.58 -3.08 15.18
CA GLY A 54 9.57 -3.45 16.20
C GLY A 54 10.72 -4.36 15.78
N VAL A 55 10.84 -4.78 14.52
CA VAL A 55 12.01 -5.57 14.08
C VAL A 55 12.53 -5.09 12.72
N PRO A 56 13.79 -4.61 12.62
CA PRO A 56 14.52 -4.66 11.36
C PRO A 56 14.81 -6.14 11.05
N GLY A 57 13.87 -6.79 10.35
CA GLY A 57 13.97 -8.19 9.93
C GLY A 57 13.27 -9.20 10.84
N GLY A 58 12.03 -9.58 10.49
CA GLY A 58 11.44 -10.87 10.84
C GLY A 58 10.80 -11.00 12.23
N THR A 59 9.53 -10.61 12.37
CA THR A 59 8.64 -11.19 13.40
C THR A 59 7.96 -12.48 12.92
N GLY A 60 8.10 -12.86 11.65
CA GLY A 60 7.49 -14.05 11.08
C GLY A 60 6.00 -13.91 10.72
N GLU A 61 5.32 -12.85 11.15
CA GLU A 61 3.98 -12.52 10.67
C GLU A 61 4.08 -11.75 9.36
N THR A 62 4.12 -12.50 8.26
CA THR A 62 3.91 -11.96 6.92
C THR A 62 2.45 -11.53 6.87
N PHE A 63 2.17 -10.29 6.47
CA PHE A 63 0.79 -9.89 6.17
C PHE A 63 0.23 -10.88 5.15
N ASP A 64 -0.89 -11.51 5.47
CA ASP A 64 -1.51 -12.45 4.55
C ASP A 64 -2.16 -11.67 3.41
N TRP A 65 -1.45 -11.61 2.29
CA TRP A 65 -1.92 -10.96 1.07
C TRP A 65 -3.24 -11.54 0.55
N ALA A 66 -3.63 -12.76 0.96
CA ALA A 66 -4.93 -13.33 0.63
C ALA A 66 -6.10 -12.56 1.27
N LEU A 67 -5.85 -11.74 2.30
CA LEU A 67 -6.84 -10.87 2.93
C LEU A 67 -7.14 -9.62 2.09
N ILE A 68 -6.33 -9.31 1.08
CA ILE A 68 -6.59 -8.18 0.20
C ILE A 68 -7.81 -8.49 -0.67
N PRO A 69 -8.83 -7.61 -0.68
CA PRO A 69 -9.96 -7.77 -1.59
C PRO A 69 -9.51 -7.90 -3.04
N LYS A 70 -10.04 -8.89 -3.77
CA LYS A 70 -9.73 -9.08 -5.20
C LYS A 70 -10.21 -7.94 -6.09
N HIS A 71 -11.18 -7.16 -5.59
CA HIS A 71 -11.80 -6.05 -6.30
C HIS A 71 -11.51 -4.77 -5.55
N LEU A 72 -10.46 -4.08 -5.98
CA LEU A 72 -10.10 -2.76 -5.49
C LEU A 72 -10.27 -1.75 -6.63
N SER A 73 -10.57 -0.50 -6.27
CA SER A 73 -10.75 0.60 -7.23
C SER A 73 -9.45 1.01 -7.92
N LYS A 74 -8.30 0.48 -7.47
CA LYS A 74 -6.96 0.83 -7.93
C LYS A 74 -6.07 -0.37 -8.21
N PRO A 75 -5.14 -0.26 -9.18
CA PRO A 75 -4.04 -1.19 -9.30
C PRO A 75 -3.23 -1.22 -8.01
N ILE A 76 -2.94 -2.43 -7.53
CA ILE A 76 -2.20 -2.65 -6.30
C ILE A 76 -0.79 -3.14 -6.59
N ILE A 77 0.17 -2.61 -5.84
CA ILE A 77 1.54 -3.07 -5.78
C ILE A 77 1.75 -3.60 -4.37
N LEU A 78 2.17 -4.86 -4.24
CA LEU A 78 2.53 -5.43 -2.94
C LEU A 78 3.99 -5.13 -2.64
N ALA A 79 4.28 -4.73 -1.40
CA ALA A 79 5.63 -4.49 -0.92
C ALA A 79 5.79 -4.92 0.55
N GLY A 80 7.03 -5.23 0.93
CA GLY A 80 7.33 -5.73 2.27
C GLY A 80 7.18 -7.26 2.37
N GLY A 81 8.16 -7.93 2.98
CA GLY A 81 8.11 -9.38 3.20
C GLY A 81 8.11 -10.28 1.94
N LEU A 82 8.24 -9.71 0.74
CA LEU A 82 8.32 -10.50 -0.49
C LEU A 82 9.68 -11.19 -0.62
N THR A 83 9.64 -12.47 -0.99
CA THR A 83 10.78 -13.34 -1.23
C THR A 83 10.54 -14.15 -2.49
N SER A 84 11.58 -14.75 -3.08
CA SER A 84 11.41 -15.65 -4.23
C SER A 84 10.56 -16.89 -3.92
N ALA A 85 10.29 -17.20 -2.65
CA ALA A 85 9.47 -18.31 -2.23
C ALA A 85 7.98 -17.98 -2.10
N ASN A 86 7.61 -16.70 -1.96
CA ASN A 86 6.21 -16.26 -1.77
C ASN A 86 5.68 -15.38 -2.91
N VAL A 87 6.49 -15.14 -3.94
CA VAL A 87 6.07 -14.54 -5.21
C VAL A 87 5.92 -15.66 -6.24
N SER A 88 4.71 -15.87 -6.74
CA SER A 88 4.35 -16.94 -7.69
C SER A 88 3.57 -16.42 -8.89
#